data_AF-V3ZXH5-F1
#
_entry.id   AF-V3ZXH5-F1
#
_cell.length_a   1.000
_cell.length_b   1.000
_cell.length_c   1.000
_cell.angle_alpha   90.00
_cell.angle_beta   90.00
_cell.angle_gamma   90.00
#
_symmetry.space_group_name_H-M   'P 1'
#
loop_
_entity.id
_entity.type
_entity.pdbx_description
1 polymer ?
#
loop_
_entity_poly.entity_id
_entity_poly.type
_entity_poly.pdbx_seq_one_letter_code
_entity_poly.pdbx_strand_id
1 'polypeptide(L)' 'WRTRDGSLADYFFGGVKGQMNCACKLNNSCYGGSSCNCDANDKTERHDEGFSSYKDDLPVTAFLNGDTGM' A
#
# COMPACT_ATOMS: atom_id res chain seq x y z
N TRP A 1 -0.84 5.56 -4.94
CA TRP A 1 -1.91 6.58 -4.79
C TRP A 1 -1.27 7.96 -4.68
N ARG A 2 -2.03 9.04 -4.85
CA ARG A 2 -1.51 10.42 -4.77
C ARG A 2 -1.95 11.13 -3.50
N THR A 3 -0.99 11.85 -2.92
CA THR A 3 -1.14 12.67 -1.71
C THR A 3 -1.82 14.02 -2.03
N ARG A 4 -2.08 14.84 -1.00
CA ARG A 4 -2.67 16.18 -1.09
C ARG A 4 -1.99 17.09 -2.10
N ASP A 5 -0.66 17.10 -2.11
CA ASP A 5 0.17 17.91 -3.02
C ASP A 5 0.31 17.30 -4.43
N GLY A 6 -0.33 16.15 -4.67
CA GLY A 6 -0.29 15.44 -5.94
C GLY A 6 0.94 14.55 -6.14
N SER A 7 1.82 14.47 -5.13
CA SER A 7 2.98 13.57 -5.13
C SER A 7 2.55 12.10 -5.08
N LEU A 8 3.41 11.20 -5.55
CA LEU A 8 3.22 9.76 -5.36
C LEU A 8 3.56 9.40 -3.92
N ALA A 9 2.64 8.72 -3.23
CA ALA A 9 2.91 8.18 -1.92
C ALA A 9 3.95 7.06 -1.98
N ASP A 10 4.78 6.98 -0.94
CA ASP A 10 5.89 6.02 -0.79
C ASP A 10 5.59 4.91 0.22
N TYR A 11 4.30 4.66 0.49
CA TYR A 11 3.77 3.62 1.37
C TYR A 11 2.31 3.33 1.00
N PHE A 12 1.79 2.16 1.36
CA PHE A 12 0.35 1.88 1.31
C PHE A 12 -0.29 2.14 2.67
N PHE A 13 -1.62 2.20 2.76
CA PHE A 13 -2.30 2.50 4.02
C PHE A 13 -1.91 1.51 5.13
N GLY A 14 -1.71 2.05 6.34
CA GLY A 14 -1.16 1.33 7.48
C GLY A 14 0.34 0.99 7.38
N GLY A 15 1.02 1.27 6.27
CA GLY A 15 2.47 1.13 6.12
C GLY A 15 3.27 2.28 6.75
N VAL A 16 4.60 2.19 6.61
CA VAL A 16 5.57 3.18 7.09
C VAL A 16 6.05 4.03 5.92
N LYS A 17 5.95 5.36 6.07
CA LYS A 17 6.49 6.34 5.09
C LYS A 17 7.93 6.02 4.71
N GLY A 18 8.22 6.10 3.41
CA GLY A 18 9.54 5.86 2.83
C GLY A 18 9.95 4.40 2.70
N GLN A 19 9.12 3.44 3.11
CA GLN A 19 9.46 2.01 3.06
C GLN A 19 8.76 1.22 1.96
N MET A 20 7.83 1.83 1.23
CA MET A 20 7.04 1.18 0.18
C MET A 20 6.41 -0.14 0.63
N ASN A 21 5.78 -0.14 1.81
CA ASN A 21 5.17 -1.33 2.41
C ASN A 21 3.70 -1.11 2.81
N CYS A 22 3.05 -2.21 3.18
CA CYS A 22 1.66 -2.25 3.62
C CYS A 22 1.56 -2.59 5.11
N ALA A 23 0.35 -2.47 5.69
CA ALA A 23 0.13 -2.70 7.12
C ALA A 23 0.59 -4.09 7.60
N CYS A 24 0.44 -5.13 6.77
CA CYS A 24 0.85 -6.50 7.11
C CYS A 24 2.37 -6.62 7.36
N LYS A 25 3.18 -5.65 6.92
CA LYS A 25 4.63 -5.69 7.13
C LYS A 25 4.99 -5.38 8.58
N LEU A 26 4.21 -4.55 9.25
CA LEU A 26 4.45 -4.12 10.63
C LEU A 26 4.38 -5.27 11.63
N ASN A 27 3.49 -6.22 11.41
CA ASN A 27 3.29 -7.40 12.27
C ASN A 27 3.79 -8.71 11.63
N ASN A 28 4.53 -8.61 10.52
CA ASN A 28 5.02 -9.74 9.73
C ASN A 28 3.91 -10.73 9.31
N SER A 29 2.70 -10.24 9.08
CA SER A 29 1.58 -11.05 8.60
C SER A 29 1.49 -11.12 7.07
N CYS A 30 2.30 -10.34 6.33
CA CYS A 30 2.31 -10.43 4.87
C CYS A 30 2.69 -11.85 4.42
N TYR A 31 1.99 -12.35 3.41
CA TYR A 31 2.29 -13.64 2.82
C TYR A 31 3.76 -13.70 2.36
N GLY A 32 4.44 -14.81 2.68
CA GLY A 32 5.83 -15.04 2.28
C GLY A 32 6.86 -14.05 2.84
N GLY A 33 6.48 -13.21 3.81
CA GLY A 33 7.36 -12.14 4.33
C GLY A 33 7.54 -10.96 3.39
N SER A 34 6.69 -10.82 2.36
CA SER A 34 6.66 -9.71 1.41
C SER A 34 6.43 -8.35 2.07
N SER A 35 6.53 -7.26 1.30
CA SER A 35 6.25 -5.90 1.79
C SER A 35 4.75 -5.61 1.80
N CYS A 36 4.02 -6.20 0.87
CA CYS A 36 2.56 -6.19 0.75
C CYS A 36 2.06 -7.58 0.38
N ASN A 37 0.78 -7.87 0.64
CA ASN A 37 0.15 -9.12 0.22
C ASN A 37 -0.02 -9.20 -1.30
N CYS A 38 -0.27 -8.08 -1.98
CA CYS A 38 -0.35 -8.02 -3.44
C CYS A 38 0.96 -8.37 -4.14
N ASP A 39 2.10 -8.29 -3.46
CA ASP A 39 3.42 -8.71 -3.99
C ASP A 39 3.52 -10.24 -4.16
N ALA A 40 2.60 -11.02 -3.59
CA ALA A 40 2.66 -12.48 -3.63
C ALA A 40 2.62 -13.05 -5.06
N ASN A 41 2.02 -12.32 -6.00
CA ASN A 41 1.85 -12.71 -7.42
C ASN A 41 1.41 -14.17 -7.60
N ASP A 42 0.45 -14.60 -6.78
CA ASP A 42 -0.16 -15.92 -6.86
C ASP A 42 -1.62 -15.82 -7.33
N LYS A 43 -2.26 -16.97 -7.56
CA LYS A 43 -3.67 -17.03 -8.00
C LYS A 43 -4.65 -17.00 -6.82
N THR A 44 -4.19 -16.61 -5.63
CA THR A 44 -5.03 -16.51 -4.43
C THR A 44 -5.44 -15.06 -4.26
N GLU A 45 -6.71 -14.83 -3.95
CA GLU A 45 -7.16 -13.48 -3.60
C GLU A 45 -6.49 -13.06 -2.28
N ARG A 46 -5.73 -11.97 -2.33
CA ARG A 46 -5.07 -11.39 -1.16
C ARG A 46 -5.37 -9.90 -1.13
N HIS A 47 -5.49 -9.38 0.08
CA HIS A 47 -5.84 -7.98 0.29
C HIS A 47 -4.82 -7.30 1.18
N ASP A 48 -4.55 -6.04 0.85
CA ASP A 48 -3.84 -5.11 1.70
C ASP A 48 -4.87 -4.09 2.23
N GLU A 49 -4.88 -3.89 3.54
CA GLU A 49 -5.78 -2.96 4.20
C GLU A 49 -5.02 -2.15 5.26
N GLY A 50 -5.54 -0.98 5.59
CA GLY A 50 -4.96 -0.14 6.63
C GLY A 50 -5.51 1.27 6.64
N PHE A 51 -5.16 2.03 7.67
CA PHE A 51 -5.52 3.45 7.78
C PHE A 51 -4.41 4.35 7.21
N SER A 52 -4.79 5.40 6.50
CA SER A 52 -3.85 6.48 6.19
C SER A 52 -3.74 7.40 7.41
N SER A 53 -2.72 7.18 8.23
CA SER A 53 -2.53 7.88 9.50
C SER A 53 -1.80 9.22 9.36
N TYR A 54 -1.11 9.42 8.23
CA TYR A 54 -0.33 10.64 7.97
C TYR A 54 -1.22 11.73 7.38
N LYS A 55 -1.72 12.61 8.23
CA LYS A 55 -2.71 13.63 7.88
C LYS A 55 -2.24 14.62 6.82
N ASP A 56 -0.93 14.90 6.77
CA ASP A 56 -0.36 15.86 5.81
C ASP A 56 -0.48 15.37 4.36
N ASP A 57 -0.54 14.06 4.16
CA ASP A 57 -0.66 13.43 2.84
C ASP A 57 -2.12 13.32 2.38
N LEU A 58 -3.06 13.47 3.31
CA LEU A 58 -4.49 13.42 3.03
C LEU A 58 -4.99 14.79 2.60
N PRO A 59 -6.05 14.89 1.76
CA PRO A 59 -6.83 13.79 1.23
C PRO A 59 -6.09 13.02 0.12
N VAL A 60 -6.49 11.77 -0.09
CA VAL A 60 -6.08 11.00 -1.26
C VAL A 60 -6.70 11.67 -2.49
N THR A 61 -5.87 12.07 -3.45
CA THR A 61 -6.32 12.78 -4.66
C THR A 61 -6.50 11.86 -5.87
N ALA A 62 -5.81 10.72 -5.90
CA ALA A 62 -5.98 9.68 -6.91
C ALA A 62 -5.55 8.31 -6.38
N PHE A 63 -6.26 7.26 -6.81
CA PHE A 63 -5.80 5.88 -6.67
C PHE A 63 -5.25 5.40 -8.01
N LEU A 64 -4.07 4.79 -8.00
CA LEU A 64 -3.34 4.36 -9.19
C LEU A 64 -2.99 2.89 -8.98
N ASN A 65 -3.54 2.01 -9.80
CA ASN A 65 -3.27 0.57 -9.77
C ASN A 65 -2.60 0.16 -11.09
N GLY A 66 -1.44 -0.51 -11.02
CA GLY A 66 -0.59 -0.76 -12.19
C GLY A 66 -0.65 -2.19 -12.72
N ASP A 67 -0.96 -3.17 -11.86
CA ASP A 67 -1.05 -4.59 -12.23
C ASP A 67 -2.52 -5.00 -12.40
N THR A 68 -3.16 -4.34 -13.37
CA THR A 68 -4.52 -4.66 -13.80
C THR A 68 -4.41 -5.05 -15.27
N GLY A 69 -4.38 -6.35 -15.55
CA GLY A 69 -4.37 -6.86 -16.93
C GLY A 69 -5.52 -6.32 -17.79
N MET A 70 -5.44 -6.53 -19.10
CA MET A 70 -6.55 -6.37 -20.05
C MET A 70 -7.21 -7.71 -20.33
#